data_AF-A0A519YEK8-F1
#
_entry.id   AF-A0A519YEK8-F1
#
_cell.length_a   1.000
_cell.length_b   1.000
_cell.length_c   1.000
_cell.angle_alpha   90.00
_cell.angle_beta   90.00
_cell.angle_gamma   90.00
#
_symmetry.space_group_name_H-M   'P 1'
#
loop_
_entity.id
_entity.type
_entity.pdbx_description
1 polymer ?
#
loop_
_entity_poly.entity_id
_entity_poly.type
_entity_poly.pdbx_seq_one_letter_code
_entity_poly.pdbx_strand_id
1 'polypeptide(L)'
;MTTTTLSLGAALNAGLRRALEHDRKVVIMGEDVGRLGGVFRVTDTLQKDFGDNRVIDTPLAESGIVGAAFGMALRGFRPVCEIQFDGFVHMIQQSVAADDPVVFFEPKRRYWDKAEFDVDAEPDLPLHQARVARVGTDATIVAYGSVVPTALSAAAVAADEGHSLEVIDLRSLSPIDFDTIEESVRKTGRLVVAHEASTFAGLGAEIAARISERCFYQLDAPVLRVGGFDVPYPPSKLELHHLPDADRLLDAVDRSLAA
;
A
#
# COMPACT_ATOMS: atom_id res chain seq x y z
N MET A 1 9.88 16.95 18.74
CA MET A 1 9.26 16.34 17.55
C MET A 1 8.80 17.48 16.67
N THR A 2 9.34 17.56 15.47
CA THR A 2 9.16 18.67 14.53
C THR A 2 8.59 18.10 13.24
N THR A 3 7.26 17.97 13.20
CA THR A 3 6.53 17.61 12.00
C THR A 3 6.83 18.60 10.88
N THR A 4 7.11 18.07 9.70
CA THR A 4 7.35 18.84 8.46
C THR A 4 6.36 18.38 7.40
N THR A 5 5.82 19.32 6.61
CA THR A 5 4.96 18.95 5.48
C THR A 5 5.81 18.41 4.34
N LEU A 6 5.71 17.12 4.04
CA LEU A 6 6.43 16.45 2.95
C LEU A 6 5.44 15.90 1.92
N SER A 7 5.86 15.78 0.66
CA SER A 7 5.17 14.93 -0.30
C SER A 7 5.57 13.47 -0.10
N LEU A 8 4.76 12.52 -0.57
CA LEU A 8 5.07 11.08 -0.45
C LEU A 8 6.47 10.74 -1.01
N GLY A 9 6.81 11.26 -2.20
CA GLY A 9 8.14 11.10 -2.81
C GLY A 9 9.31 11.68 -1.97
N ALA A 10 9.11 12.86 -1.37
CA ALA A 10 10.14 13.48 -0.51
C ALA A 10 10.30 12.73 0.82
N ALA A 11 9.20 12.23 1.36
CA ALA A 11 9.20 11.47 2.60
C ALA A 11 9.86 10.09 2.38
N LEU A 12 9.68 9.47 1.21
CA LEU A 12 10.42 8.26 0.80
C LEU A 12 11.93 8.47 0.71
N ASN A 13 12.36 9.57 0.10
CA ASN A 13 13.77 9.95 0.04
C ASN A 13 14.38 10.00 1.45
N ALA A 14 13.66 10.60 2.42
CA ALA A 14 14.07 10.63 3.82
C ALA A 14 14.14 9.22 4.45
N GLY A 15 13.17 8.34 4.13
CA GLY A 15 13.18 6.93 4.55
C GLY A 15 14.41 6.16 4.07
N LEU A 16 14.69 6.25 2.77
CA LEU A 16 15.85 5.63 2.11
C LEU A 16 17.18 6.21 2.61
N ARG A 17 17.24 7.54 2.79
CA ARG A 17 18.39 8.24 3.38
C ARG A 17 18.70 7.74 4.79
N ARG A 18 17.71 7.69 5.68
CA ARG A 18 17.88 7.16 7.05
C ARG A 18 18.44 5.74 7.02
N ALA A 19 17.93 4.88 6.13
CA ALA A 19 18.45 3.51 5.97
C ALA A 19 19.91 3.48 5.48
N LEU A 20 20.28 4.32 4.50
CA LEU A 20 21.66 4.43 3.98
C LEU A 20 22.65 4.95 5.02
N GLU A 21 22.22 5.83 5.91
CA GLU A 21 22.98 6.40 7.03
C GLU A 21 23.20 5.39 8.16
N HIS A 22 22.17 4.63 8.53
CA HIS A 22 22.21 3.71 9.67
C HIS A 22 22.94 2.40 9.36
N ASP A 23 22.76 1.83 8.16
CA ASP A 23 23.43 0.59 7.77
C ASP A 23 24.22 0.73 6.46
N ARG A 24 25.55 0.58 6.58
CA ARG A 24 26.50 0.59 5.47
C ARG A 24 26.27 -0.52 4.44
N LYS A 25 25.49 -1.54 4.78
CA LYS A 25 25.13 -2.66 3.90
C LYS A 25 23.86 -2.42 3.08
N VAL A 26 23.11 -1.37 3.35
CA VAL A 26 21.98 -0.94 2.50
C VAL A 26 22.54 -0.41 1.18
N VAL A 27 22.05 -0.92 0.05
CA VAL A 27 22.49 -0.49 -1.29
C VAL A 27 21.24 -0.28 -2.14
N ILE A 28 21.06 0.93 -2.67
CA ILE A 28 19.99 1.21 -3.63
C ILE A 28 20.50 0.87 -5.02
N MET A 29 19.71 0.16 -5.84
CA MET A 29 20.04 -0.10 -7.23
C MET A 29 18.79 -0.16 -8.10
N GLY A 30 18.92 0.27 -9.36
CA GLY A 30 17.83 0.30 -10.32
C GLY A 30 18.15 1.16 -11.52
N GLU A 31 17.15 1.36 -12.36
CA GLU A 31 17.25 2.16 -13.59
C GLU A 31 17.09 3.65 -13.25
N ASP A 32 18.07 4.47 -13.64
CA ASP A 32 18.14 5.92 -13.39
C ASP A 32 18.14 6.37 -11.89
N VAL A 33 18.21 5.45 -10.93
CA VAL A 33 18.17 5.76 -9.48
C VAL A 33 19.34 6.61 -8.99
N GLY A 34 20.44 6.65 -9.74
CA GLY A 34 21.69 7.25 -9.32
C GLY A 34 21.80 8.73 -9.71
N ARG A 35 22.36 9.01 -10.88
CA ARG A 35 22.64 10.40 -11.31
C ARG A 35 21.38 11.22 -11.60
N LEU A 36 20.30 10.58 -12.07
CA LEU A 36 19.03 11.26 -12.34
C LEU A 36 18.21 11.46 -11.06
N GLY A 37 18.43 10.63 -10.04
CA GLY A 37 17.64 10.60 -8.81
C GLY A 37 16.31 9.84 -8.94
N GLY A 38 16.22 8.92 -9.91
CA GLY A 38 15.00 8.22 -10.28
C GLY A 38 14.08 9.09 -11.15
N VAL A 39 13.29 8.46 -12.01
CA VAL A 39 12.37 9.16 -12.94
C VAL A 39 11.33 9.99 -12.17
N PHE A 40 10.92 9.54 -10.98
CA PHE A 40 9.99 10.23 -10.08
C PHE A 40 10.67 11.07 -8.99
N ARG A 41 12.01 11.23 -9.02
CA ARG A 41 12.81 11.98 -8.02
C ARG A 41 12.81 11.40 -6.60
N VAL A 42 12.46 10.12 -6.44
CA VAL A 42 12.43 9.43 -5.14
C VAL A 42 13.84 9.28 -4.55
N THR A 43 14.86 9.02 -5.37
CA THR A 43 16.25 8.86 -4.93
C THR A 43 17.12 10.11 -5.18
N ASP A 44 16.49 11.27 -5.42
CA ASP A 44 17.20 12.52 -5.69
C ASP A 44 18.21 12.85 -4.58
N THR A 45 19.35 13.40 -4.98
CA THR A 45 20.55 13.64 -4.15
C THR A 45 21.24 12.42 -3.51
N LEU A 46 20.64 11.22 -3.45
CA LEU A 46 21.23 10.11 -2.67
C LEU A 46 22.58 9.63 -3.22
N GLN A 47 22.75 9.49 -4.54
CA GLN A 47 24.06 9.09 -5.10
C GLN A 47 25.15 10.15 -4.86
N LYS A 48 24.79 11.44 -4.81
CA LYS A 48 25.73 12.52 -4.53
C LYS A 48 26.30 12.44 -3.11
N ASP A 49 25.46 12.04 -2.16
CA ASP A 49 25.82 12.04 -0.73
C ASP A 49 26.42 10.70 -0.26
N PHE A 50 25.96 9.57 -0.81
CA PHE A 50 26.38 8.21 -0.42
C PHE A 50 27.31 7.51 -1.42
N GLY A 51 27.46 8.07 -2.63
CA GLY A 51 28.34 7.56 -3.69
C GLY A 51 27.72 6.50 -4.59
N ASP A 52 28.35 6.32 -5.76
CA ASP A 52 28.02 5.33 -6.79
C ASP A 52 28.17 3.87 -6.34
N ASN A 53 28.85 3.62 -5.22
CA ASN A 53 28.97 2.31 -4.59
C ASN A 53 27.80 1.97 -3.65
N ARG A 54 26.92 2.94 -3.34
CA ARG A 54 25.75 2.79 -2.45
C ARG A 54 24.43 3.05 -3.16
N VAL A 55 24.44 3.83 -4.25
CA VAL A 55 23.29 4.11 -5.11
C VAL A 55 23.71 3.88 -6.56
N ILE A 56 23.31 2.74 -7.12
CA ILE A 56 23.91 2.15 -8.32
C ILE A 56 22.92 2.22 -9.49
N ASP A 57 23.27 2.96 -10.54
CA ASP A 57 22.59 2.89 -11.84
C ASP A 57 22.87 1.53 -12.51
N THR A 58 21.82 0.76 -12.83
CA THR A 58 21.94 -0.57 -13.45
C THR A 58 21.60 -0.56 -14.95
N PRO A 59 22.07 -1.54 -15.74
CA PRO A 59 21.56 -1.77 -17.10
C PRO A 59 20.05 -2.05 -17.10
N LEU A 60 19.39 -1.76 -18.24
CA LEU A 60 17.97 -2.05 -18.50
C LEU A 60 17.72 -3.56 -18.57
N ALA A 61 17.58 -4.22 -17.42
CA ALA A 61 17.42 -5.66 -17.27
C ALA A 61 16.96 -6.02 -15.85
N GLU A 62 15.64 -6.03 -15.61
CA GLU A 62 15.02 -6.24 -14.30
C GLU A 62 15.38 -7.61 -13.70
N SER A 63 15.45 -8.65 -14.54
CA SER A 63 15.95 -9.97 -14.13
C SER A 63 17.42 -9.97 -13.69
N GLY A 64 18.24 -9.09 -14.26
CA GLY A 64 19.62 -8.86 -13.85
C GLY A 64 19.71 -8.10 -12.53
N ILE A 65 18.86 -7.08 -12.33
CA ILE A 65 18.73 -6.33 -11.08
C ILE A 65 18.36 -7.27 -9.93
N VAL A 66 17.28 -8.05 -10.08
CA VAL A 66 16.82 -9.01 -9.07
C VAL A 66 17.87 -10.11 -8.82
N GLY A 67 18.52 -10.63 -9.87
CA GLY A 67 19.57 -11.63 -9.74
C GLY A 67 20.80 -11.13 -8.98
N ALA A 68 21.25 -9.90 -9.26
CA ALA A 68 22.34 -9.25 -8.55
C ALA A 68 21.99 -8.99 -7.08
N ALA A 69 20.77 -8.50 -6.82
CA ALA A 69 20.26 -8.25 -5.48
C ALA A 69 20.17 -9.54 -4.65
N PHE A 70 19.63 -10.63 -5.21
CA PHE A 70 19.62 -11.92 -4.55
C PHE A 70 21.05 -12.39 -4.17
N GLY A 71 22.01 -12.24 -5.09
CA GLY A 71 23.42 -12.54 -4.83
C GLY A 71 24.04 -11.67 -3.72
N MET A 72 23.66 -10.39 -3.64
CA MET A 72 24.09 -9.47 -2.58
C MET A 72 23.45 -9.80 -1.22
N ALA A 73 22.15 -10.13 -1.19
CA ALA A 73 21.43 -10.56 0.01
C ALA A 73 22.04 -11.84 0.60
N LEU A 74 22.42 -12.82 -0.24
CA LEU A 74 23.19 -14.00 0.18
C LEU A 74 24.59 -13.68 0.74
N ARG A 75 25.13 -12.49 0.49
CA ARG A 75 26.37 -11.97 1.10
C ARG A 75 26.10 -11.06 2.30
N GLY A 76 24.85 -10.99 2.75
CA GLY A 76 24.42 -10.22 3.91
C GLY A 76 24.32 -8.72 3.67
N PHE A 77 24.25 -8.26 2.41
CA PHE A 77 23.84 -6.90 2.07
C PHE A 77 22.32 -6.75 2.15
N ARG A 78 21.84 -5.51 2.20
CA ARG A 78 20.41 -5.16 2.24
C ARG A 78 20.04 -4.38 0.97
N PRO A 79 19.92 -5.05 -0.20
CA PRO A 79 19.69 -4.38 -1.46
C PRO A 79 18.24 -3.86 -1.56
N VAL A 80 18.10 -2.63 -2.02
CA VAL A 80 16.84 -1.96 -2.30
C VAL A 80 16.76 -1.80 -3.82
N CYS A 81 15.99 -2.67 -4.45
CA CYS A 81 15.79 -2.64 -5.90
C CYS A 81 14.63 -1.71 -6.25
N GLU A 82 14.93 -0.56 -6.85
CA GLU A 82 13.92 0.18 -7.61
C GLU A 82 13.81 -0.49 -8.99
N ILE A 83 13.00 -1.54 -9.04
CA ILE A 83 12.25 -1.84 -10.27
C ILE A 83 11.18 -0.76 -10.31
N GLN A 84 11.12 0.07 -11.36
CA GLN A 84 10.25 1.26 -11.38
C GLN A 84 8.84 0.97 -10.84
N PHE A 85 8.29 1.97 -10.14
CA PHE A 85 7.21 1.88 -9.14
C PHE A 85 7.71 1.39 -7.76
N ASP A 86 6.98 1.43 -6.65
CA ASP A 86 6.47 2.62 -5.94
C ASP A 86 6.70 2.35 -4.39
N GLY A 87 6.80 3.31 -3.45
CA GLY A 87 6.76 3.06 -1.96
C GLY A 87 6.04 4.03 -0.94
N PHE A 88 5.92 3.66 0.36
CA PHE A 88 5.66 4.57 1.52
C PHE A 88 6.82 4.59 2.57
N VAL A 89 6.94 5.63 3.41
CA VAL A 89 8.14 5.91 4.26
C VAL A 89 8.49 4.89 5.36
N HIS A 90 7.67 4.80 6.42
CA HIS A 90 7.99 3.89 7.54
C HIS A 90 7.94 2.44 7.08
N MET A 91 7.05 2.15 6.13
CA MET A 91 6.97 0.85 5.48
C MET A 91 8.23 0.54 4.64
N ILE A 92 8.87 1.50 3.94
CA ILE A 92 10.16 1.23 3.26
C ILE A 92 11.26 0.99 4.29
N GLN A 93 11.33 1.74 5.39
CA GLN A 93 12.31 1.48 6.45
C GLN A 93 12.14 0.08 7.04
N GLN A 94 10.91 -0.32 7.36
CA GLN A 94 10.58 -1.67 7.83
C GLN A 94 10.87 -2.75 6.79
N SER A 95 10.60 -2.50 5.50
CA SER A 95 10.89 -3.42 4.39
C SER A 95 12.40 -3.61 4.19
N VAL A 96 13.17 -2.53 4.26
CA VAL A 96 14.64 -2.57 4.19
C VAL A 96 15.23 -3.27 5.42
N ALA A 97 14.57 -3.21 6.58
CA ALA A 97 14.98 -3.87 7.82
C ALA A 97 14.49 -5.33 7.96
N ALA A 98 13.56 -5.80 7.12
CA ALA A 98 13.08 -7.19 7.14
C ALA A 98 14.13 -8.17 6.58
N ASP A 99 14.31 -9.33 7.21
CA ASP A 99 15.31 -10.32 6.76
C ASP A 99 14.83 -11.17 5.58
N ASP A 100 13.53 -11.15 5.29
CA ASP A 100 12.90 -11.77 4.12
C ASP A 100 12.81 -10.79 2.93
N PRO A 101 12.78 -11.27 1.67
CA PRO A 101 12.58 -10.41 0.50
C PRO A 101 11.19 -9.74 0.50
N VAL A 102 11.16 -8.41 0.51
CA VAL A 102 9.90 -7.63 0.43
C VAL A 102 9.75 -7.01 -0.96
N VAL A 103 8.56 -7.19 -1.56
CA VAL A 103 8.12 -6.43 -2.74
C VAL A 103 7.25 -5.28 -2.26
N PHE A 104 7.49 -4.09 -2.80
CA PHE A 104 6.89 -2.85 -2.33
C PHE A 104 6.20 -2.10 -3.47
N PHE A 105 5.02 -1.53 -3.16
CA PHE A 105 4.20 -0.75 -4.09
C PHE A 105 3.58 0.43 -3.32
N GLU A 106 3.75 1.67 -3.76
CA GLU A 106 2.84 2.80 -3.46
C GLU A 106 1.81 2.94 -4.58
N PRO A 107 1.10 4.05 -4.58
CA PRO A 107 0.30 4.48 -5.70
C PRO A 107 0.86 5.78 -6.31
N LYS A 108 1.57 5.70 -7.45
CA LYS A 108 2.15 6.82 -8.24
C LYS A 108 1.31 8.11 -8.31
N ARG A 109 -0.02 7.97 -8.36
CA ARG A 109 -0.99 9.09 -8.36
C ARG A 109 -0.86 10.00 -7.12
N ARG A 110 -0.26 9.49 -6.04
CA ARG A 110 -0.14 10.09 -4.71
C ARG A 110 1.25 10.70 -4.42
N TYR A 111 2.25 10.54 -5.30
CA TYR A 111 3.63 11.04 -5.10
C TYR A 111 3.72 12.50 -4.65
N TRP A 112 2.80 13.32 -5.19
CA TRP A 112 2.75 14.77 -5.01
C TRP A 112 1.78 15.21 -3.91
N ASP A 113 0.99 14.28 -3.36
CA ASP A 113 0.14 14.53 -2.21
C ASP A 113 1.02 14.79 -0.99
N LYS A 114 0.57 15.73 -0.16
CA LYS A 114 1.33 16.22 0.99
C LYS A 114 0.63 15.88 2.29
N ALA A 115 1.41 15.50 3.28
CA ALA A 115 0.96 15.28 4.65
C ALA A 115 1.96 15.89 5.64
N GLU A 116 1.53 16.12 6.87
CA GLU A 116 2.46 16.34 7.98
C GLU A 116 3.14 15.02 8.33
N PHE A 117 4.46 15.05 8.47
CA PHE A 117 5.28 13.87 8.71
C PHE A 117 6.43 14.20 9.67
N ASP A 118 6.66 13.36 10.68
CA ASP A 118 7.87 13.42 11.51
C ASP A 118 8.85 12.36 10.99
N VAL A 119 10.00 12.81 10.48
CA VAL A 119 11.02 11.93 9.87
C VAL A 119 11.81 11.12 10.89
N ASP A 120 11.71 11.47 12.17
CA ASP A 120 12.37 10.80 13.29
C ASP A 120 11.40 9.96 14.13
N ALA A 121 10.13 9.88 13.73
CA ALA A 121 9.18 8.97 14.36
C ALA A 121 9.51 7.51 14.07
N GLU A 122 9.40 6.66 15.09
CA GLU A 122 9.40 5.22 14.91
C GLU A 122 8.00 4.76 14.42
N PRO A 123 7.90 3.67 13.64
CA PRO A 123 6.63 3.17 13.12
C PRO A 123 5.64 2.84 14.24
N ASP A 124 4.40 3.33 14.10
CA ASP A 124 3.29 3.09 15.02
C ASP A 124 2.76 1.65 14.97
N LEU A 125 2.99 0.95 13.85
CA LEU A 125 2.50 -0.40 13.58
C LEU A 125 3.58 -1.26 12.89
N PRO A 126 3.70 -2.57 13.21
CA PRO A 126 4.52 -3.53 12.48
C PRO A 126 4.24 -3.56 10.97
N LEU A 127 5.20 -4.07 10.19
CA LEU A 127 5.16 -4.12 8.72
C LEU A 127 3.89 -4.79 8.15
N HIS A 128 3.42 -5.85 8.79
CA HIS A 128 2.30 -6.66 8.30
C HIS A 128 0.95 -6.34 8.94
N GLN A 129 0.89 -5.48 9.96
CA GLN A 129 -0.36 -5.19 10.67
C GLN A 129 -1.23 -4.22 9.87
N ALA A 130 -2.52 -4.51 9.72
CA ALA A 130 -3.47 -3.58 9.11
C ALA A 130 -3.77 -2.41 10.04
N ARG A 131 -4.27 -1.29 9.50
CA ARG A 131 -4.69 -0.11 10.26
C ARG A 131 -6.18 0.12 10.12
N VAL A 132 -6.91 0.18 11.23
CA VAL A 132 -8.26 0.75 11.27
C VAL A 132 -8.14 2.27 11.09
N ALA A 133 -8.38 2.75 9.87
CA ALA A 133 -8.26 4.15 9.48
C ALA A 133 -9.48 4.99 9.90
N ARG A 134 -10.65 4.36 10.05
CA ARG A 134 -11.88 4.95 10.60
C ARG A 134 -12.64 3.87 11.36
N VAL A 135 -13.07 4.14 12.59
CA VAL A 135 -13.90 3.21 13.36
C VAL A 135 -15.35 3.29 12.89
N GLY A 136 -16.03 2.15 12.83
CA GLY A 136 -17.46 2.05 12.52
C GLY A 136 -18.15 0.84 13.15
N THR A 137 -19.44 0.69 12.86
CA THR A 137 -20.35 -0.30 13.50
C THR A 137 -21.24 -1.07 12.53
N ASP A 138 -21.52 -0.54 11.34
CA ASP A 138 -22.64 -1.03 10.52
C ASP A 138 -22.15 -1.93 9.37
N ALA A 139 -21.01 -1.59 8.77
CA ALA A 139 -20.29 -2.42 7.82
C ALA A 139 -18.80 -2.09 7.81
N THR A 140 -17.97 -3.04 7.40
CA THR A 140 -16.52 -2.89 7.24
C THR A 140 -16.15 -2.74 5.76
N ILE A 141 -15.33 -1.74 5.44
CA ILE A 141 -14.63 -1.60 4.16
C ILE A 141 -13.16 -1.92 4.36
N VAL A 142 -12.64 -2.94 3.68
CA VAL A 142 -11.20 -3.24 3.61
C VAL A 142 -10.64 -2.73 2.28
N ALA A 143 -9.61 -1.90 2.33
CA ALA A 143 -8.96 -1.31 1.16
C ALA A 143 -7.42 -1.30 1.30
N TYR A 144 -6.73 -0.94 0.22
CA TYR A 144 -5.29 -0.68 0.21
C TYR A 144 -4.89 0.34 -0.86
N GLY A 145 -3.73 0.97 -0.69
CA GLY A 145 -3.16 1.91 -1.66
C GLY A 145 -4.07 3.10 -1.99
N SER A 146 -4.22 3.43 -3.28
CA SER A 146 -5.06 4.53 -3.78
C SER A 146 -6.52 4.47 -3.36
N VAL A 147 -7.05 3.31 -2.96
CA VAL A 147 -8.48 3.13 -2.66
C VAL A 147 -8.82 3.52 -1.23
N VAL A 148 -7.86 3.58 -0.31
CA VAL A 148 -8.10 3.96 1.10
C VAL A 148 -8.72 5.36 1.23
N PRO A 149 -8.24 6.42 0.53
CA PRO A 149 -8.90 7.72 0.51
C PRO A 149 -10.34 7.67 -0.05
N THR A 150 -10.58 6.85 -1.08
CA THR A 150 -11.92 6.65 -1.66
C THR A 150 -12.87 5.99 -0.65
N ALA A 151 -12.39 4.97 0.07
CA ALA A 151 -13.13 4.31 1.15
C ALA A 151 -13.43 5.24 2.33
N LEU A 152 -12.47 6.09 2.72
CA LEU A 152 -12.69 7.14 3.73
C LEU A 152 -13.72 8.18 3.26
N SER A 153 -13.70 8.55 1.96
CA SER A 153 -14.70 9.45 1.39
C SER A 153 -16.10 8.83 1.36
N ALA A 154 -16.22 7.56 0.95
CA ALA A 154 -17.48 6.83 1.00
C ALA A 154 -18.01 6.73 2.44
N ALA A 155 -17.15 6.42 3.42
CA ALA A 155 -17.51 6.38 4.83
C ALA A 155 -17.86 7.75 5.45
N ALA A 156 -17.44 8.87 4.82
CA ALA A 156 -17.90 10.19 5.19
C ALA A 156 -19.33 10.45 4.65
N VAL A 157 -19.58 10.17 3.37
CA VAL A 157 -20.91 10.32 2.74
C VAL A 157 -21.94 9.44 3.44
N ALA A 158 -21.62 8.17 3.70
CA ALA A 158 -22.50 7.25 4.43
C ALA A 158 -22.86 7.76 5.83
N ALA A 159 -21.97 8.49 6.51
CA ALA A 159 -22.26 9.07 7.82
C ALA A 159 -23.25 10.23 7.77
N ASP A 160 -23.27 11.02 6.69
CA ASP A 160 -24.29 12.04 6.46
C ASP A 160 -25.69 11.42 6.24
N GLU A 161 -25.73 10.17 5.77
CA GLU A 161 -26.94 9.34 5.59
C GLU A 161 -27.30 8.50 6.84
N GLY A 162 -26.47 8.55 7.89
CA GLY A 162 -26.70 7.87 9.17
C GLY A 162 -26.01 6.50 9.33
N HIS A 163 -25.18 6.10 8.38
CA HIS A 163 -24.45 4.82 8.39
C HIS A 163 -22.99 4.94 8.86
N SER A 164 -22.60 4.03 9.75
CA SER A 164 -21.33 4.04 10.47
C SER A 164 -20.36 3.00 9.92
N LEU A 165 -19.58 3.38 8.89
CA LEU A 165 -18.68 2.44 8.20
C LEU A 165 -17.27 2.39 8.80
N GLU A 166 -16.79 1.19 9.12
CA GLU A 166 -15.40 0.97 9.51
C GLU A 166 -14.52 0.91 8.25
N VAL A 167 -13.35 1.56 8.25
CA VAL A 167 -12.41 1.54 7.12
C VAL A 167 -11.07 0.99 7.59
N ILE A 168 -10.60 -0.07 6.93
CA ILE A 168 -9.30 -0.72 7.18
C ILE A 168 -8.39 -0.49 5.98
N ASP A 169 -7.18 0.00 6.22
CA ASP A 169 -6.04 -0.03 5.31
C ASP A 169 -5.21 -1.29 5.61
N LEU A 170 -5.13 -2.21 4.66
CA LEU A 170 -4.39 -3.47 4.86
C LEU A 170 -2.90 -3.26 5.10
N ARG A 171 -2.29 -2.24 4.48
CA ARG A 171 -0.84 -1.97 4.42
C ARG A 171 0.04 -3.09 3.81
N SER A 172 -0.21 -4.36 4.11
CA SER A 172 0.50 -5.53 3.59
C SER A 172 -0.47 -6.49 2.88
N LEU A 173 -0.04 -7.00 1.72
CA LEU A 173 -0.84 -7.92 0.88
C LEU A 173 -0.37 -9.38 1.00
N SER A 174 0.80 -9.61 1.61
CA SER A 174 1.36 -10.93 1.88
C SER A 174 2.47 -10.83 2.96
N PRO A 175 2.28 -11.45 4.13
CA PRO A 175 1.03 -11.98 4.67
C PRO A 175 -0.05 -10.89 4.81
N ILE A 176 -1.32 -11.28 4.72
CA ILE A 176 -2.46 -10.44 5.06
C ILE A 176 -2.74 -10.57 6.56
N ASP A 177 -2.92 -9.45 7.26
CA ASP A 177 -3.48 -9.41 8.60
C ASP A 177 -4.98 -9.68 8.56
N PHE A 178 -5.34 -10.97 8.56
CA PHE A 178 -6.72 -11.44 8.64
C PHE A 178 -7.36 -11.21 10.00
N ASP A 179 -6.56 -11.04 11.06
CA ASP A 179 -7.06 -11.03 12.43
C ASP A 179 -7.69 -9.65 12.74
N THR A 180 -7.08 -8.56 12.26
CA THR A 180 -7.69 -7.21 12.27
C THR A 180 -8.98 -7.15 11.44
N ILE A 181 -9.04 -7.83 10.28
CA ILE A 181 -10.25 -7.89 9.46
C ILE A 181 -11.35 -8.68 10.19
N GLU A 182 -11.00 -9.82 10.79
CA GLU A 182 -11.92 -10.67 11.54
C GLU A 182 -12.51 -9.94 12.76
N GLU A 183 -11.71 -9.23 13.56
CA GLU A 183 -12.20 -8.44 14.69
C GLU A 183 -13.23 -7.40 14.26
N SER A 184 -12.96 -6.70 13.14
CA SER A 184 -13.87 -5.73 12.55
C SER A 184 -15.18 -6.37 12.07
N VAL A 185 -15.10 -7.47 11.31
CA VAL A 185 -16.28 -8.16 10.77
C VAL A 185 -17.12 -8.80 11.88
N ARG A 186 -16.52 -9.27 12.98
CA ARG A 186 -17.24 -9.75 14.16
C ARG A 186 -18.08 -8.67 14.85
N LYS A 187 -17.74 -7.39 14.67
CA LYS A 187 -18.47 -6.23 15.19
C LYS A 187 -19.55 -5.71 14.24
N THR A 188 -19.27 -5.68 12.93
CA THR A 188 -20.15 -5.06 11.92
C THR A 188 -21.07 -6.05 11.19
N GLY A 189 -20.71 -7.33 11.21
CA GLY A 189 -21.39 -8.42 10.50
C GLY A 189 -21.34 -8.33 8.97
N ARG A 190 -20.64 -7.35 8.39
CA ARG A 190 -20.68 -7.05 6.94
C ARG A 190 -19.30 -6.63 6.44
N LEU A 191 -18.91 -7.11 5.26
CA LEU A 191 -17.62 -6.79 4.64
C LEU A 191 -17.76 -6.44 3.16
N VAL A 192 -17.20 -5.29 2.79
CA VAL A 192 -16.91 -4.88 1.42
C VAL A 192 -15.39 -4.81 1.25
N VAL A 193 -14.84 -5.49 0.24
CA VAL A 193 -13.40 -5.42 -0.09
C VAL A 193 -13.21 -4.57 -1.35
N ALA A 194 -12.38 -3.52 -1.27
CA ALA A 194 -12.21 -2.51 -2.31
C ALA A 194 -10.75 -2.40 -2.80
N HIS A 195 -10.51 -2.58 -4.12
CA HIS A 195 -9.16 -2.50 -4.71
C HIS A 195 -9.15 -2.10 -6.19
N GLU A 196 -8.08 -1.45 -6.70
CA GLU A 196 -8.01 -1.02 -8.11
C GLU A 196 -7.94 -2.20 -9.11
N ALA A 197 -7.34 -3.33 -8.70
CA ALA A 197 -7.17 -4.51 -9.55
C ALA A 197 -8.51 -5.17 -9.96
N SER A 198 -8.48 -5.99 -11.01
CA SER A 198 -9.66 -6.77 -11.45
C SER A 198 -10.28 -7.55 -10.30
N THR A 199 -11.60 -7.52 -10.21
CA THR A 199 -12.35 -8.39 -9.28
C THR A 199 -12.28 -9.87 -9.66
N PHE A 200 -11.93 -10.22 -10.89
CA PHE A 200 -11.64 -11.60 -11.26
C PHE A 200 -10.19 -11.96 -10.88
N ALA A 201 -10.02 -13.05 -10.14
CA ALA A 201 -8.73 -13.52 -9.60
C ALA A 201 -7.91 -12.51 -8.76
N GLY A 202 -8.48 -11.35 -8.41
CA GLY A 202 -7.85 -10.34 -7.54
C GLY A 202 -7.88 -10.69 -6.05
N LEU A 203 -7.08 -9.97 -5.25
CA LEU A 203 -6.86 -10.22 -3.82
C LEU A 203 -8.17 -10.25 -2.99
N GLY A 204 -9.18 -9.48 -3.39
CA GLY A 204 -10.48 -9.50 -2.73
C GLY A 204 -11.19 -10.86 -2.78
N ALA A 205 -10.84 -11.74 -3.73
CA ALA A 205 -11.36 -13.11 -3.76
C ALA A 205 -10.79 -13.97 -2.61
N GLU A 206 -9.49 -13.87 -2.33
CA GLU A 206 -8.84 -14.53 -1.19
C GLU A 206 -9.42 -14.01 0.13
N ILE A 207 -9.52 -12.68 0.27
CA ILE A 207 -10.09 -12.06 1.48
C ILE A 207 -11.54 -12.51 1.70
N ALA A 208 -12.38 -12.50 0.65
CA ALA A 208 -13.76 -12.96 0.75
C ALA A 208 -13.88 -14.44 1.11
N ALA A 209 -13.06 -15.32 0.52
CA ALA A 209 -13.06 -16.74 0.86
C ALA A 209 -12.68 -16.97 2.33
N ARG A 210 -11.55 -16.40 2.78
CA ARG A 210 -10.99 -16.60 4.12
C ARG A 210 -11.86 -16.01 5.22
N ILE A 211 -12.48 -14.84 4.99
CA ILE A 211 -13.43 -14.26 5.94
C ILE A 211 -14.76 -15.02 5.94
N SER A 212 -15.23 -15.54 4.79
CA SER A 212 -16.41 -16.42 4.77
C SER A 212 -16.18 -17.71 5.58
N GLU A 213 -14.97 -18.27 5.55
CA GLU A 213 -14.58 -19.42 6.39
C GLU A 213 -14.51 -19.06 7.89
N ARG A 214 -13.83 -17.97 8.25
CA ARG A 214 -13.58 -17.57 9.66
C ARG A 214 -14.80 -16.97 10.36
N CYS A 215 -15.62 -16.24 9.62
CA CYS A 215 -16.72 -15.42 10.15
C CYS A 215 -18.11 -15.90 9.69
N PHE A 216 -18.26 -17.15 9.22
CA PHE A 216 -19.51 -17.67 8.64
C PHE A 216 -20.76 -17.39 9.48
N TYR A 217 -20.66 -17.51 10.81
CA TYR A 217 -21.77 -17.31 11.75
C TYR A 217 -21.91 -15.85 12.24
N GLN A 218 -21.06 -14.95 11.76
CA GLN A 218 -21.08 -13.52 12.09
C GLN A 218 -21.42 -12.66 10.87
N LEU A 219 -21.36 -13.20 9.65
CA LEU A 219 -21.74 -12.51 8.43
C LEU A 219 -23.26 -12.47 8.29
N ASP A 220 -23.84 -11.28 8.43
CA ASP A 220 -25.25 -10.99 8.12
C ASP A 220 -25.48 -10.98 6.59
N ALA A 221 -24.44 -10.66 5.82
CA ALA A 221 -24.48 -10.53 4.36
C ALA A 221 -23.25 -11.19 3.70
N PRO A 222 -23.34 -11.62 2.43
CA PRO A 222 -22.18 -12.13 1.70
C PRO A 222 -21.10 -11.05 1.56
N VAL A 223 -19.81 -11.45 1.62
CA VAL A 223 -18.70 -10.52 1.40
C VAL A 223 -18.76 -9.97 -0.04
N LEU A 224 -18.96 -8.67 -0.17
CA LEU A 224 -19.02 -7.98 -1.46
C LEU A 224 -17.65 -7.43 -1.84
N ARG A 225 -17.42 -7.24 -3.14
CA ARG A 225 -16.11 -6.91 -3.71
C ARG A 225 -16.26 -5.84 -4.79
N VAL A 226 -15.50 -4.76 -4.66
CA VAL A 226 -15.55 -3.59 -5.53
C VAL A 226 -14.14 -3.34 -6.08
N GLY A 227 -14.01 -3.20 -7.39
CA GLY A 227 -12.71 -2.95 -7.99
C GLY A 227 -12.72 -2.82 -9.50
N GLY A 228 -11.55 -2.97 -10.12
CA GLY A 228 -11.41 -2.98 -11.57
C GLY A 228 -12.34 -4.00 -12.22
N PHE A 229 -12.83 -3.66 -13.41
CA PHE A 229 -13.58 -4.59 -14.26
C PHE A 229 -12.66 -5.67 -14.81
N ASP A 230 -13.23 -6.82 -15.19
CA ASP A 230 -12.50 -7.93 -15.81
C ASP A 230 -12.21 -7.67 -17.30
N VAL A 231 -11.40 -6.63 -17.53
CA VAL A 231 -10.90 -6.17 -18.83
C VAL A 231 -9.47 -5.65 -18.64
N PRO A 232 -8.63 -5.63 -19.69
CA PRO A 232 -7.34 -4.95 -19.64
C PRO A 232 -7.48 -3.50 -19.18
N TYR A 233 -6.52 -3.01 -18.39
CA TYR A 233 -6.53 -1.64 -17.88
C TYR A 233 -6.61 -0.63 -19.04
N PRO A 234 -7.58 0.31 -19.03
CA PRO A 234 -7.88 1.10 -20.21
C PRO A 234 -6.90 2.27 -20.40
N PRO A 235 -6.89 2.90 -21.60
CA PRO A 235 -6.22 4.18 -21.80
C PRO A 235 -6.75 5.25 -20.84
N SER A 236 -5.90 6.20 -20.45
CA SER A 236 -6.17 7.23 -19.42
C SER A 236 -7.49 7.98 -19.55
N LYS A 237 -8.02 8.18 -20.78
CA LYS A 237 -9.33 8.80 -21.02
C LYS A 237 -10.52 8.04 -20.42
N LEU A 238 -10.37 6.76 -20.11
CA LEU A 238 -11.41 5.88 -19.57
C LEU A 238 -11.05 5.34 -18.17
N GLU A 239 -9.89 5.71 -17.63
CA GLU A 239 -9.37 5.26 -16.34
C GLU A 239 -10.34 5.53 -15.18
N LEU A 240 -10.92 6.74 -15.15
CA LEU A 240 -11.91 7.14 -14.14
C LEU A 240 -13.17 6.29 -14.13
N HIS A 241 -13.53 5.63 -15.25
CA HIS A 241 -14.68 4.73 -15.30
C HIS A 241 -14.33 3.30 -14.86
N HIS A 242 -13.06 2.89 -14.96
CA HIS A 242 -12.61 1.54 -14.62
C HIS A 242 -12.28 1.40 -13.13
N LEU A 243 -11.62 2.41 -12.55
CA LEU A 243 -11.28 2.44 -11.14
C LEU A 243 -12.53 2.47 -10.24
N PRO A 244 -12.45 1.93 -9.00
CA PRO A 244 -13.51 2.08 -8.02
C PRO A 244 -13.57 3.53 -7.50
N ASP A 245 -14.78 4.08 -7.44
CA ASP A 245 -15.12 5.39 -6.90
C ASP A 245 -16.02 5.27 -5.65
N ALA A 246 -16.33 6.39 -4.99
CA ALA A 246 -17.14 6.39 -3.78
C ALA A 246 -18.55 5.83 -4.02
N ASP A 247 -19.18 6.19 -5.15
CA ASP A 247 -20.52 5.75 -5.52
C ASP A 247 -20.60 4.22 -5.68
N ARG A 248 -19.60 3.60 -6.32
CA ARG A 248 -19.51 2.13 -6.46
C ARG A 248 -19.19 1.43 -5.13
N LEU A 249 -18.52 2.09 -4.19
CA LEU A 249 -18.35 1.57 -2.84
C LEU A 249 -19.67 1.64 -2.05
N LEU A 250 -20.41 2.75 -2.17
CA LEU A 250 -21.71 2.95 -1.51
C LEU A 250 -22.77 1.96 -2.03
N ASP A 251 -22.91 1.73 -3.34
CA ASP A 251 -23.80 0.69 -3.90
C ASP A 251 -23.56 -0.69 -3.25
N ALA A 252 -22.29 -1.06 -3.07
CA ALA A 252 -21.94 -2.32 -2.43
C ALA A 252 -22.26 -2.33 -0.92
N VAL A 253 -22.10 -1.20 -0.23
CA VAL A 253 -22.49 -1.06 1.18
C VAL A 253 -24.01 -1.17 1.33
N ASP A 254 -24.79 -0.44 0.53
CA ASP A 254 -26.26 -0.45 0.53
C ASP A 254 -26.80 -1.87 0.27
N ARG A 255 -26.23 -2.56 -0.72
CA ARG A 255 -26.56 -3.96 -1.03
C ARG A 255 -26.16 -4.94 0.07
N SER A 256 -25.20 -4.60 0.92
CA SER A 256 -24.82 -5.39 2.10
C SER A 256 -25.71 -5.08 3.33
N LEU A 257 -26.23 -3.86 3.43
CA LEU A 257 -27.14 -3.43 4.48
C LEU A 257 -28.60 -3.88 4.22
N ALA A 258 -28.98 -4.08 2.95
CA ALA A 258 -30.31 -4.50 2.53
C ALA A 258 -30.53 -6.03 2.42
N ALA A 259 -29.53 -6.84 2.80
CA ALA A 259 -29.57 -8.31 2.77
C ALA A 259 -30.27 -8.90 4.01
#